data_AF-A0A7C5WUR8-F1
#
_entry.id   AF-A0A7C5WUR8-F1
#
_cell.length_a   1.000
_cell.length_b   1.000
_cell.length_c   1.000
_cell.angle_alpha   90.00
_cell.angle_beta   90.00
_cell.angle_gamma   90.00
#
_symmetry.space_group_name_H-M   'P 1'
#
loop_
_entity.id
_entity.type
_entity.pdbx_description
1 polymer ?
#
loop_
_entity_poly.entity_id
_entity_poly.type
_entity_poly.pdbx_seq_one_letter_code
_entity_poly.pdbx_strand_id
1 'polypeptide(L)'
;MRAFLFIFLSVTVLFSSPIELTQKQANYIAKKVWQNEGAGQDKYLVWWNKGEDFASVGIGHFIWFSKGHRERFREVFPMVLAFMEEKHVKMPSWLNSGTALPWETKAVFFKAKKEKSRQYR
;
A
#
# COMPACT_ATOMS: atom_id res chain seq x y z
N MET A 1 31.78 30.95 22.02
CA MET A 1 31.86 29.93 20.95
C MET A 1 30.67 28.95 20.93
N ARG A 2 30.14 28.47 22.06
CA ARG A 2 28.97 27.56 22.09
C ARG A 2 27.63 28.19 21.62
N ALA A 3 27.40 29.48 21.86
CA ALA A 3 26.17 30.16 21.42
C ALA A 3 26.09 30.39 19.89
N PHE A 4 27.23 30.61 19.22
CA PHE A 4 27.28 30.77 17.76
C PHE A 4 26.98 29.47 17.01
N LEU A 5 27.32 28.31 17.59
CA LEU A 5 27.00 27.00 17.02
C LEU A 5 25.48 26.71 17.04
N PHE A 6 24.76 27.19 18.07
CA PHE A 6 23.30 27.02 18.19
C PHE A 6 22.52 27.92 17.23
N ILE A 7 23.00 29.14 16.99
CA ILE A 7 22.36 30.07 16.03
C ILE A 7 22.52 29.54 14.59
N PHE A 8 23.68 28.97 14.25
CA PHE A 8 23.91 28.42 12.91
C PHE A 8 23.05 27.17 12.60
N LEU A 9 22.76 26.33 13.59
CA LEU A 9 21.92 25.14 13.44
C LEU A 9 20.41 25.46 13.33
N SER A 10 19.98 26.63 13.84
CA SER A 10 18.58 27.05 13.82
C SER A 10 18.15 27.62 12.47
N VAL A 11 19.10 28.14 11.68
CA VAL A 11 18.83 28.79 10.39
C VAL A 11 18.57 27.77 9.26
N THR A 12 19.11 26.56 9.33
CA THR A 12 18.94 25.56 8.27
C THR A 12 17.52 24.97 8.18
N VAL A 13 16.76 24.97 9.29
CA VAL A 13 15.38 24.45 9.30
C VAL A 13 14.40 25.39 8.58
N LEU A 14 14.72 26.70 8.54
CA LEU A 14 13.89 27.72 7.90
C LEU A 14 13.91 27.68 6.36
N PHE A 15 14.87 26.96 5.75
CA PHE A 15 14.99 26.81 4.29
C PHE A 15 14.45 25.48 3.76
N SER A 16 13.76 24.70 4.60
CA SER A 16 13.08 23.47 4.16
C SER A 16 11.79 23.83 3.42
N SER A 17 11.85 23.94 2.09
CA SER A 17 10.65 24.01 1.26
C SER A 17 9.96 22.66 1.19
N PRO A 18 8.62 22.59 1.31
CA PRO A 18 7.89 21.35 1.09
C PRO A 18 8.09 20.87 -0.36
N ILE A 19 8.17 19.55 -0.53
CA ILE A 19 8.20 18.96 -1.88
C ILE A 19 6.78 19.02 -2.44
N GLU A 20 6.54 19.97 -3.33
CA GLU A 20 5.29 20.03 -4.09
C GLU A 20 5.45 19.33 -5.44
N LEU A 21 4.67 18.28 -5.66
CA LEU A 21 4.69 17.53 -6.91
C LEU A 21 3.58 18.04 -7.83
N THR A 22 3.92 18.39 -9.07
CA THR A 22 2.92 18.50 -10.12
C THR A 22 2.28 17.12 -10.36
N GLN A 23 1.04 17.10 -10.87
CA GLN A 23 0.37 15.86 -11.22
C GLN A 23 1.20 14.98 -12.18
N LYS A 24 1.94 15.61 -13.11
CA LYS A 24 2.82 14.91 -14.05
C LYS A 24 3.98 14.21 -13.33
N GLN A 25 4.61 14.88 -12.36
CA GLN A 25 5.69 14.29 -11.56
C GLN A 25 5.17 13.18 -10.65
N ALA A 26 4.02 13.39 -9.99
CA ALA A 26 3.38 12.38 -9.18
C ALA A 26 3.05 11.11 -10.00
N ASN A 27 2.46 11.27 -11.20
CA ASN A 27 2.16 10.15 -12.09
C ASN A 27 3.43 9.44 -12.59
N TYR A 28 4.50 10.18 -12.86
CA TYR A 28 5.78 9.60 -13.25
C TYR A 28 6.36 8.73 -12.13
N ILE A 29 6.37 9.24 -10.90
CA ILE A 29 6.84 8.51 -9.72
C ILE A 29 5.96 7.28 -9.48
N ALA A 30 4.64 7.42 -9.49
CA ALA A 30 3.70 6.32 -9.31
C ALA A 30 3.93 5.20 -10.34
N LYS A 31 4.16 5.55 -11.62
CA LYS A 31 4.51 4.57 -12.65
C LYS A 31 5.83 3.86 -12.35
N LYS A 32 6.85 4.57 -11.87
CA LYS A 32 8.13 3.94 -11.49
C LYS A 32 7.98 2.98 -10.32
N VAL A 33 7.22 3.36 -9.29
CA VAL A 33 6.89 2.49 -8.16
C VAL A 33 6.18 1.24 -8.65
N TRP A 34 5.13 1.39 -9.47
CA TRP A 34 4.39 0.24 -10.00
C TRP A 34 5.24 -0.70 -10.88
N GLN A 35 6.19 -0.15 -11.63
CA GLN A 35 7.15 -0.96 -12.41
C GLN A 35 8.09 -1.76 -11.50
N ASN A 36 8.59 -1.16 -10.41
CA ASN A 36 9.48 -1.86 -9.48
C ASN A 36 8.74 -2.91 -8.64
N GLU A 37 7.56 -2.59 -8.14
CA GLU A 37 6.83 -3.40 -7.16
C GLU A 37 5.94 -4.47 -7.82
N GLY A 38 5.37 -4.13 -8.99
CA GLY A 38 4.37 -4.95 -9.68
C GLY A 38 4.70 -5.22 -11.14
N ALA A 39 5.96 -5.03 -11.57
CA ALA A 39 6.41 -5.20 -12.96
C ALA A 39 5.54 -4.48 -14.00
N GLY A 40 4.82 -3.43 -13.59
CA GLY A 40 3.86 -2.72 -14.43
C GLY A 40 2.67 -3.56 -14.89
N GLN A 41 2.29 -4.60 -14.15
CA GLN A 41 1.23 -5.53 -14.52
C GLN A 41 0.18 -5.66 -13.42
N ASP A 42 -1.08 -5.43 -13.78
CA ASP A 42 -2.23 -5.51 -12.87
C ASP A 42 -2.34 -6.84 -12.14
N LYS A 43 -1.87 -7.92 -12.79
CA LYS A 43 -1.88 -9.27 -12.21
C LYS A 43 -1.04 -9.39 -10.92
N TYR A 44 -0.19 -8.41 -10.63
CA TYR A 44 0.64 -8.36 -9.42
C TYR A 44 0.13 -7.35 -8.38
N LEU A 45 -0.94 -6.58 -8.66
CA LEU A 45 -1.55 -5.70 -7.65
C LEU A 45 -2.07 -6.47 -6.43
N VAL A 46 -2.57 -7.69 -6.65
CA VAL A 46 -2.81 -8.67 -5.60
C VAL A 46 -2.12 -9.97 -6.01
N TRP A 47 -1.21 -10.43 -5.15
CA TRP A 47 -0.41 -11.62 -5.38
C TRP A 47 -0.34 -12.47 -4.11
N TRP A 48 -0.16 -13.78 -4.28
CA TRP A 48 -0.12 -14.73 -3.17
C TRP A 48 1.00 -15.74 -3.43
N ASN A 49 2.10 -15.66 -2.66
CA ASN A 49 3.25 -16.52 -2.93
C ASN A 49 2.97 -17.98 -2.57
N LYS A 50 3.83 -18.88 -3.04
CA LYS A 50 3.73 -20.30 -2.70
C LYS A 50 4.22 -20.48 -1.25
N GLY A 51 3.41 -21.13 -0.42
CA GLY A 51 3.72 -21.37 0.99
C GLY A 51 3.32 -20.23 1.93
N GLU A 52 2.67 -19.19 1.43
CA GLU A 52 2.00 -18.17 2.25
C GLU A 52 0.50 -18.48 2.34
N ASP A 53 -0.11 -18.14 3.47
CA ASP A 53 -1.55 -18.21 3.70
C ASP A 53 -2.22 -16.82 3.71
N PHE A 54 -1.52 -15.83 3.16
CA PHE A 54 -1.98 -14.45 3.02
C PHE A 54 -1.65 -13.88 1.63
N ALA A 55 -2.36 -12.83 1.24
CA ALA A 55 -2.05 -12.09 0.02
C ALA A 55 -1.16 -10.88 0.32
N SER A 56 -0.30 -10.54 -0.62
CA SER A 56 0.42 -9.28 -0.68
C SER A 56 -0.22 -8.35 -1.72
N VAL A 57 -0.36 -7.08 -1.37
CA VAL A 57 -0.78 -6.02 -2.29
C VAL A 57 0.47 -5.42 -2.92
N GLY A 58 0.64 -5.59 -4.23
CA GLY A 58 1.88 -5.31 -4.97
C GLY A 58 2.23 -3.85 -5.20
N ILE A 59 1.65 -2.92 -4.44
CA ILE A 59 2.15 -1.55 -4.29
C ILE A 59 2.42 -1.37 -2.81
N GLY A 60 3.70 -1.40 -2.40
CA GLY A 60 4.11 -1.29 -1.00
C GLY A 60 4.11 -2.62 -0.22
N HIS A 61 3.95 -3.75 -0.90
CA HIS A 61 3.99 -5.11 -0.32
C HIS A 61 3.12 -5.29 0.93
N PHE A 62 1.95 -4.67 0.95
CA PHE A 62 1.09 -4.75 2.13
C PHE A 62 0.51 -6.15 2.28
N ILE A 63 0.75 -6.76 3.43
CA ILE A 63 0.15 -8.04 3.80
C ILE A 63 -1.32 -7.82 4.18
N TRP A 64 -2.20 -8.62 3.59
CA TRP A 64 -3.65 -8.62 3.81
C TRP A 64 -4.14 -10.02 4.14
N PHE A 65 -4.84 -10.16 5.26
CA PHE A 65 -5.29 -11.43 5.79
C PHE A 65 -6.75 -11.70 5.48
N SER A 66 -7.07 -12.97 5.27
CA SER A 66 -8.45 -13.43 5.28
C SER A 66 -9.03 -13.38 6.68
N LYS A 67 -10.36 -13.36 6.78
CA LYS A 67 -11.06 -13.20 8.06
C LYS A 67 -10.64 -14.31 9.03
N GLY A 68 -10.22 -13.93 10.23
CA GLY A 68 -9.85 -14.86 11.30
C GLY A 68 -8.47 -15.53 11.13
N HIS A 69 -7.73 -15.19 10.08
CA HIS A 69 -6.37 -15.68 9.88
C HIS A 69 -5.41 -15.11 10.94
N ARG A 70 -4.50 -15.94 11.41
CA ARG A 70 -3.45 -15.59 12.37
C ARG A 70 -2.14 -16.14 11.86
N GLU A 71 -1.13 -15.29 11.86
CA GLU A 71 0.18 -15.58 11.29
C GLU A 71 1.25 -14.86 12.12
N ARG A 72 2.51 -15.28 11.97
CA ARG A 72 3.64 -14.56 12.60
C ARG A 72 3.88 -13.16 12.03
N PHE A 73 3.42 -12.92 10.81
CA PHE A 73 3.61 -11.65 10.12
C PHE A 73 2.56 -10.63 10.57
N ARG A 74 2.94 -9.36 10.54
CA ARG A 74 2.03 -8.26 10.84
C ARG A 74 1.17 -7.95 9.61
N GLU A 75 -0.14 -7.94 9.79
CA GLU A 75 -1.07 -7.46 8.78
C GLU A 75 -0.94 -5.94 8.66
N VAL A 76 -0.58 -5.43 7.48
CA VAL A 76 -0.24 -4.01 7.29
C VAL A 76 -1.16 -3.29 6.31
N PHE A 77 -1.92 -4.00 5.48
CA PHE A 77 -2.87 -3.37 4.56
C PHE A 77 -4.00 -2.61 5.29
N PRO A 78 -4.62 -3.15 6.37
CA PRO A 78 -5.58 -2.40 7.17
C PRO A 78 -5.05 -1.07 7.72
N MET A 79 -3.75 -1.00 8.02
CA MET A 79 -3.14 0.22 8.55
C MET A 79 -3.03 1.34 7.52
N VAL A 80 -2.72 1.01 6.26
CA VAL A 80 -2.73 2.04 5.19
C VAL A 80 -4.16 2.49 4.87
N LEU A 81 -5.14 1.57 4.93
CA LEU A 81 -6.54 1.95 4.77
C LEU A 81 -7.01 2.88 5.90
N ALA A 82 -6.65 2.59 7.15
CA ALA A 82 -6.98 3.46 8.29
C ALA A 82 -6.37 4.86 8.14
N PHE A 83 -5.13 4.94 7.66
CA PHE A 83 -4.49 6.22 7.33
C PHE A 83 -5.23 6.95 6.20
N MET A 84 -5.65 6.25 5.14
CA MET A 84 -6.41 6.83 4.04
C MET A 84 -7.79 7.35 4.48
N GLU A 85 -8.44 6.65 5.42
CA GLU A 85 -9.68 7.09 6.08
C GLU A 85 -9.46 8.39 6.87
N GLU A 86 -8.40 8.46 7.68
CA GLU A 86 -8.02 9.65 8.44
C GLU A 86 -7.74 10.85 7.51
N LYS A 87 -7.20 10.61 6.32
CA LYS A 87 -6.96 11.64 5.29
C LYS A 87 -8.16 11.91 4.39
N HIS A 88 -9.33 11.33 4.68
CA HIS A 88 -10.55 11.49 3.90
C HIS A 88 -10.37 11.14 2.40
N VAL A 89 -9.51 10.18 2.09
CA VAL A 89 -9.31 9.70 0.72
C VAL A 89 -10.57 8.96 0.25
N LYS A 90 -11.06 9.29 -0.94
CA LYS A 90 -12.21 8.62 -1.54
C LYS A 90 -11.84 7.20 -1.97
N MET A 91 -12.22 6.21 -1.17
CA MET A 91 -12.06 4.78 -1.46
C MET A 91 -13.31 4.17 -2.11
N PRO A 92 -13.20 3.00 -2.76
CA PRO A 92 -14.36 2.20 -3.16
C PRO A 92 -15.27 1.91 -1.96
N SER A 93 -16.59 1.91 -2.14
CA SER A 93 -17.57 1.77 -1.05
C SER A 93 -17.47 0.47 -0.25
N TRP A 94 -16.87 -0.56 -0.82
CA TRP A 94 -16.67 -1.87 -0.18
C TRP A 94 -15.38 -1.93 0.67
N LEU A 95 -14.47 -0.98 0.50
CA LEU A 95 -13.12 -1.03 1.07
C LEU A 95 -12.99 -0.02 2.21
N ASN A 96 -12.65 -0.53 3.40
CA ASN A 96 -12.32 0.23 4.60
C ASN A 96 -11.27 -0.54 5.41
N SER A 97 -10.76 0.07 6.48
CA SER A 97 -9.72 -0.54 7.35
C SER A 97 -10.15 -1.84 8.02
N GLY A 98 -11.45 -2.12 8.13
CA GLY A 98 -12.00 -3.39 8.63
C GLY A 98 -12.26 -4.44 7.55
N THR A 99 -12.07 -4.11 6.26
CA THR A 99 -12.31 -5.06 5.16
C THR A 99 -11.23 -6.14 5.14
N ALA A 100 -11.64 -7.39 5.43
CA ALA A 100 -10.77 -8.55 5.28
C ALA A 100 -10.52 -8.92 3.81
N LEU A 101 -9.44 -9.65 3.54
CA LEU A 101 -9.15 -10.17 2.21
C LEU A 101 -10.37 -10.98 1.70
N PRO A 102 -10.92 -10.66 0.51
CA PRO A 102 -12.15 -11.29 0.03
C PRO A 102 -12.05 -12.79 -0.23
N TRP A 103 -10.84 -13.33 -0.34
CA TRP A 103 -10.59 -14.74 -0.64
C TRP A 103 -9.97 -15.43 0.57
N GLU A 104 -10.62 -16.49 1.03
CA GLU A 104 -10.18 -17.26 2.19
C GLU A 104 -8.88 -18.03 1.93
N THR A 105 -8.68 -18.49 0.70
CA THR A 105 -7.50 -19.29 0.32
C THR A 105 -6.94 -18.86 -1.03
N LYS A 106 -5.66 -19.16 -1.22
CA LYS A 106 -4.96 -18.99 -2.49
C LYS A 106 -5.69 -19.66 -3.65
N ALA A 107 -6.20 -20.88 -3.45
CA ALA A 107 -6.91 -21.63 -4.48
C ALA A 107 -8.17 -20.89 -4.94
N VAL A 108 -8.96 -20.35 -4.00
CA VAL A 108 -10.16 -19.57 -4.31
C VAL A 108 -9.82 -18.29 -5.06
N PHE A 109 -8.77 -17.56 -4.64
CA PHE A 109 -8.28 -16.37 -5.34
C PHE A 109 -7.88 -16.68 -6.79
N PHE A 110 -7.03 -17.67 -7.02
CA PHE A 110 -6.55 -18.00 -8.36
C PHE A 110 -7.67 -18.55 -9.26
N LYS A 111 -8.65 -19.26 -8.70
CA LYS A 111 -9.85 -19.66 -9.43
C LYS A 111 -10.66 -18.43 -9.87
N ALA A 112 -10.98 -17.52 -8.94
CA ALA A 112 -11.70 -16.29 -9.23
C ALA A 112 -10.99 -15.42 -10.28
N LYS A 113 -9.66 -15.33 -10.19
CA LYS A 113 -8.80 -14.63 -11.16
C LYS A 113 -8.85 -15.26 -12.55
N LYS A 114 -8.73 -16.59 -12.63
CA LYS A 114 -8.80 -17.33 -13.90
C LYS A 114 -10.16 -17.17 -14.57
N GLU A 115 -11.23 -17.24 -13.80
CA GLU A 115 -12.61 -17.13 -14.28
C GLU A 115 -13.06 -15.68 -14.50
N LYS A 116 -12.25 -14.69 -14.07
CA LYS A 116 -12.61 -13.27 -13.99
C LYS A 116 -13.99 -13.09 -13.33
N SER A 117 -14.21 -13.79 -12.21
CA SER A 117 -15.49 -13.81 -11.50
C SER A 117 -15.86 -12.41 -11.01
N ARG A 118 -17.14 -12.21 -10.66
CA ARG A 118 -17.61 -10.95 -10.07
C ARG A 118 -16.85 -10.56 -8.80
N GLN A 119 -16.38 -11.54 -8.02
CA GLN A 119 -15.59 -11.31 -6.81
C GLN A 119 -14.17 -10.81 -7.12
N TYR A 120 -13.64 -11.10 -8.33
CA TYR A 120 -12.33 -10.63 -8.78
C TYR A 120 -12.36 -9.28 -9.50
N ARG A 121 -13.52 -8.87 -10.04
CA ARG A 121 -13.67 -7.64 -10.81
C ARG A 121 -14.12 -6.46 -9.98
#